data_AF-N1UYK0-F1
#
_entry.id   AF-N1UYK0-F1
#
_cell.length_a   1.000
_cell.length_b   1.000
_cell.length_c   1.000
_cell.angle_alpha   90.00
_cell.angle_beta   90.00
_cell.angle_gamma   90.00
#
_symmetry.space_group_name_H-M   'P 1'
#
loop_
_entity.id
_entity.type
_entity.pdbx_description
1 polymer ?
#
loop_
_entity_poly.entity_id
_entity_poly.type
_entity_poly.pdbx_seq_one_letter_code
_entity_poly.pdbx_strand_id
1 'polypeptide(L)'
;MGPTVFHSDDLGQTWQEPENGAIRFAEEDGAALERIWQLYPDAEDRPGVVWAGCEPISVWKSTDGGEHFELNRSLWNHPDKEQWGAGYGGAAAHSVLPSPADPDTVHVAMSTGGVYRSTDGGQSWTARNHGISAYFMPDPNPEVGQCVHKIARDPGKPDTLFAQNHHGVYRSDDNADNWVSIADGLPTDFGFVMLTHPRTSGTAWVVPIKADGERIPPEGHLAVHRTNDGGASWTRLSTGLPDREFNAVLRDAAAVDTAEPAGVYFGTRGGSVYASADEGNVFVEVASHLPDVLCVRAAALDGAHDAAG
;
A
#
# COMPACT_ATOMS: atom_id res chain seq x y z
N MET A 1 -23.98 -1.26 -12.65
CA MET A 1 -22.55 -1.33 -12.98
C MET A 1 -21.82 -1.56 -11.67
N GLY A 2 -21.00 -2.61 -11.61
CA GLY A 2 -20.19 -2.94 -10.42
C GLY A 2 -18.80 -2.32 -10.53
N PRO A 3 -17.90 -2.60 -9.57
CA PRO A 3 -16.49 -2.24 -9.68
C PRO A 3 -15.87 -2.88 -10.94
N THR A 4 -14.97 -2.15 -11.60
CA THR A 4 -14.27 -2.61 -12.81
C THR A 4 -12.88 -1.98 -12.87
N VAL A 5 -12.04 -2.48 -13.77
CA VAL A 5 -10.72 -1.93 -14.08
C VAL A 5 -10.80 -1.30 -15.46
N PHE A 6 -10.13 -0.16 -15.64
CA PHE A 6 -9.89 0.42 -16.96
C PHE A 6 -8.39 0.41 -17.22
N HIS A 7 -8.02 0.24 -18.49
CA HIS A 7 -6.63 0.35 -18.94
C HIS A 7 -6.52 1.45 -20.01
N SER A 8 -5.29 1.92 -20.21
CA SER A 8 -4.95 2.96 -21.17
C SER A 8 -3.54 2.71 -21.70
N ASP A 9 -3.40 2.75 -23.04
CA ASP A 9 -2.12 2.61 -23.75
C ASP A 9 -1.61 3.95 -24.32
N ASP A 10 -2.29 5.06 -24.00
CA ASP A 10 -2.00 6.40 -24.52
C ASP A 10 -1.79 7.43 -23.40
N LEU A 11 -1.25 6.97 -22.27
CA LEU A 11 -0.95 7.77 -21.08
C LEU A 11 -2.21 8.44 -20.47
N GLY A 12 -3.35 7.74 -20.54
CA GLY A 12 -4.60 8.14 -19.90
C GLY A 12 -5.46 9.09 -20.72
N GLN A 13 -5.14 9.31 -22.01
CA GLN A 13 -5.98 10.13 -22.90
C GLN A 13 -7.29 9.40 -23.23
N THR A 14 -7.24 8.09 -23.43
CA THR A 14 -8.40 7.22 -23.59
C THR A 14 -8.33 6.03 -22.63
N TRP A 15 -9.51 5.53 -22.27
CA TRP A 15 -9.68 4.44 -21.31
C TRP A 15 -10.61 3.40 -21.90
N GLN A 16 -10.22 2.14 -21.76
CA GLN A 16 -10.96 0.99 -22.22
C GLN A 16 -11.33 0.12 -21.02
N GLU A 17 -12.57 -0.36 -21.02
CA GLU A 17 -13.03 -1.37 -20.06
C GLU A 17 -12.85 -2.76 -20.70
N PRO A 18 -12.33 -3.76 -19.98
CA PRO A 18 -12.22 -5.12 -20.50
C PRO A 18 -13.58 -5.69 -20.89
N GLU A 19 -13.65 -6.37 -22.03
CA GLU A 19 -14.91 -6.80 -22.67
C GLU A 19 -15.82 -7.66 -21.75
N ASN A 20 -15.23 -8.39 -20.80
CA ASN A 20 -15.95 -9.29 -19.88
C ASN A 20 -16.02 -8.78 -18.42
N GLY A 21 -15.56 -7.55 -18.17
CA GLY A 21 -15.29 -7.03 -16.84
C GLY A 21 -14.04 -7.66 -16.23
N ALA A 22 -13.14 -6.83 -15.68
CA ALA A 22 -11.83 -7.30 -15.23
C ALA A 22 -11.88 -8.35 -14.11
N ILE A 23 -12.64 -8.08 -13.04
CA ILE A 23 -12.66 -8.90 -11.82
C ILE A 23 -14.09 -9.24 -11.47
N ARG A 24 -14.39 -10.53 -11.39
CA ARG A 24 -15.73 -11.01 -11.03
C ARG A 24 -15.68 -12.40 -10.39
N PHE A 25 -16.32 -12.52 -9.23
CA PHE A 25 -16.59 -13.81 -8.60
C PHE A 25 -17.55 -14.66 -9.44
N ALA A 26 -17.27 -15.96 -9.52
CA ALA A 26 -18.20 -16.93 -10.09
C ALA A 26 -19.41 -17.09 -9.17
N GLU A 27 -20.54 -17.56 -9.71
CA GLU A 27 -21.77 -17.76 -8.92
C GLU A 27 -21.55 -18.73 -7.74
N GLU A 28 -20.74 -19.75 -7.95
CA GLU A 28 -20.33 -20.75 -6.95
C GLU A 28 -19.51 -20.18 -5.79
N ASP A 29 -18.90 -19.00 -5.96
CA ASP A 29 -18.11 -18.35 -4.90
C ASP A 29 -18.99 -17.71 -3.82
N GLY A 30 -20.29 -17.52 -4.10
CA GLY A 30 -21.25 -16.95 -3.16
C GLY A 30 -20.91 -15.52 -2.71
N ALA A 31 -20.11 -14.80 -3.49
CA ALA A 31 -19.64 -13.45 -3.20
C ALA A 31 -19.81 -12.52 -4.40
N ALA A 32 -19.85 -11.22 -4.14
CA ALA A 32 -19.84 -10.18 -5.16
C ALA A 32 -18.69 -9.20 -4.87
N LEU A 33 -18.06 -8.71 -5.92
CA LEU A 33 -16.99 -7.73 -5.79
C LEU A 33 -17.57 -6.39 -5.32
N GLU A 34 -17.09 -5.88 -4.19
CA GLU A 34 -17.49 -4.58 -3.66
C GLU A 34 -16.52 -3.47 -4.06
N ARG A 35 -15.20 -3.73 -3.97
CA ARG A 35 -14.14 -2.77 -4.30
C ARG A 35 -12.88 -3.46 -4.79
N ILE A 36 -12.18 -2.80 -5.71
CA ILE A 36 -10.79 -3.10 -6.06
C ILE A 36 -9.94 -2.08 -5.30
N TRP A 37 -9.20 -2.53 -4.30
CA TRP A 37 -8.43 -1.66 -3.40
C TRP A 37 -7.09 -1.26 -3.98
N GLN A 38 -6.43 -2.18 -4.69
CA GLN A 38 -5.14 -1.94 -5.29
C GLN A 38 -4.97 -2.77 -6.56
N LEU A 39 -4.35 -2.15 -7.57
CA LEU A 39 -3.70 -2.82 -8.69
C LEU A 39 -2.19 -2.63 -8.53
N TYR A 40 -1.43 -3.70 -8.67
CA TYR A 40 0.02 -3.69 -8.53
C TYR A 40 0.66 -4.51 -9.66
N PRO A 41 1.34 -3.85 -10.62
CA PRO A 41 2.14 -4.55 -11.62
C PRO A 41 3.25 -5.36 -10.95
N ASP A 42 3.54 -6.55 -11.48
CA ASP A 42 4.67 -7.34 -11.01
C ASP A 42 6.02 -6.69 -11.39
N ALA A 43 7.13 -7.33 -11.03
CA ALA A 43 8.46 -6.82 -11.34
C ALA A 43 8.68 -6.65 -12.86
N GLU A 44 9.61 -5.77 -13.24
CA GLU A 44 9.87 -5.38 -14.62
C GLU A 44 10.18 -6.56 -15.57
N ASP A 45 10.75 -7.65 -15.03
CA ASP A 45 11.08 -8.87 -15.78
C ASP A 45 9.87 -9.81 -16.00
N ARG A 46 8.70 -9.46 -15.46
CA ARG A 46 7.42 -10.17 -15.60
C ARG A 46 6.34 -9.22 -16.16
N PRO A 47 6.55 -8.65 -17.36
CA PRO A 47 5.61 -7.71 -17.96
C PRO A 47 4.25 -8.37 -18.19
N GLY A 48 3.18 -7.58 -18.05
CA GLY A 48 1.81 -8.05 -18.21
C GLY A 48 1.23 -8.78 -17.00
N VAL A 49 2.04 -9.14 -15.99
CA VAL A 49 1.50 -9.67 -14.73
C VAL A 49 1.03 -8.52 -13.86
N VAL A 50 -0.25 -8.55 -13.48
CA VAL A 50 -0.86 -7.54 -12.59
C VAL A 50 -1.59 -8.25 -11.47
N TRP A 51 -1.32 -7.85 -10.24
CA TRP A 51 -2.04 -8.32 -9.07
C TRP A 51 -3.11 -7.34 -8.65
N ALA A 52 -4.25 -7.85 -8.17
CA ALA A 52 -5.31 -7.04 -7.61
C ALA A 52 -5.69 -7.49 -6.20
N GLY A 53 -5.71 -6.55 -5.25
CA GLY A 53 -6.28 -6.74 -3.92
C GLY A 53 -7.71 -6.19 -3.88
N CYS A 54 -8.66 -6.97 -3.39
CA CYS A 54 -10.09 -6.67 -3.48
C CYS A 54 -10.84 -6.82 -2.15
N GLU A 55 -12.11 -6.38 -2.18
CA GLU A 55 -13.13 -6.56 -1.15
C GLU A 55 -14.35 -7.31 -1.74
N PRO A 56 -14.85 -8.37 -1.09
CA PRO A 56 -14.32 -9.00 0.13
C PRO A 56 -12.89 -9.51 -0.05
N ILE A 57 -12.16 -9.73 1.06
CA ILE A 57 -10.73 -10.09 1.08
C ILE A 57 -10.46 -11.19 0.05
N SER A 58 -9.83 -10.78 -1.04
CA SER A 58 -9.48 -11.65 -2.17
C SER A 58 -8.33 -11.05 -2.94
N VAL A 59 -7.51 -11.92 -3.52
CA VAL A 59 -6.38 -11.56 -4.37
C VAL A 59 -6.59 -12.19 -5.72
N TRP A 60 -6.33 -11.41 -6.76
CA TRP A 60 -6.49 -11.81 -8.14
C TRP A 60 -5.21 -11.56 -8.92
N LYS A 61 -5.00 -12.32 -9.98
CA LYS A 61 -3.82 -12.23 -10.84
C LYS A 61 -4.24 -12.18 -12.30
N SER A 62 -3.72 -11.20 -13.03
CA SER A 62 -3.72 -11.14 -14.49
C SER A 62 -2.34 -11.51 -15.01
N THR A 63 -2.28 -12.04 -16.23
CA THR A 63 -1.04 -12.33 -16.96
C THR A 63 -1.02 -11.69 -18.35
N ASP A 64 -1.97 -10.80 -18.62
CA ASP A 64 -2.25 -10.19 -19.92
C ASP A 64 -2.45 -8.68 -19.83
N GLY A 65 -1.80 -8.02 -18.87
CA GLY A 65 -1.80 -6.56 -18.74
C GLY A 65 -2.99 -5.99 -17.96
N GLY A 66 -3.76 -6.84 -17.28
CA GLY A 66 -4.96 -6.44 -16.54
C GLY A 66 -6.27 -6.61 -17.31
N GLU A 67 -6.24 -7.28 -18.48
CA GLU A 67 -7.46 -7.58 -19.25
C GLU A 67 -8.33 -8.62 -18.56
N HIS A 68 -7.70 -9.71 -18.08
CA HIS A 68 -8.39 -10.79 -17.39
C HIS A 68 -7.72 -11.10 -16.07
N PHE A 69 -8.52 -11.24 -15.00
CA PHE A 69 -8.05 -11.61 -13.68
C PHE A 69 -8.62 -12.94 -13.21
N GLU A 70 -7.73 -13.79 -12.70
CA GLU A 70 -8.07 -15.06 -12.06
C GLU A 70 -8.01 -14.93 -10.54
N LEU A 71 -9.02 -15.46 -9.85
CA LEU A 71 -9.08 -15.50 -8.40
C LEU A 71 -8.01 -16.45 -7.84
N ASN A 72 -7.19 -15.98 -6.90
CA ASN A 72 -6.29 -16.84 -6.15
C ASN A 72 -7.09 -17.77 -5.22
N ARG A 73 -7.37 -18.98 -5.70
CA ARG A 73 -8.19 -19.98 -5.00
C ARG A 73 -7.61 -20.39 -3.65
N SER A 74 -6.29 -20.44 -3.53
CA SER A 74 -5.61 -20.86 -2.31
C SER A 74 -5.79 -19.86 -1.17
N LEU A 75 -5.73 -18.56 -1.45
CA LEU A 75 -6.07 -17.54 -0.45
C LEU A 75 -7.58 -17.48 -0.22
N TRP A 76 -8.39 -17.57 -1.27
CA TRP A 76 -9.86 -17.51 -1.16
C TRP A 76 -10.46 -18.64 -0.31
N ASN A 77 -9.84 -19.81 -0.32
CA ASN A 77 -10.26 -20.98 0.44
C ASN A 77 -9.36 -21.23 1.67
N HIS A 78 -8.55 -20.25 2.07
CA HIS A 78 -7.60 -20.41 3.16
C HIS A 78 -8.33 -20.73 4.48
N PRO A 79 -7.85 -21.67 5.31
CA PRO A 79 -8.49 -22.05 6.57
C PRO A 79 -8.72 -20.87 7.53
N ASP A 80 -7.80 -19.90 7.54
CA ASP A 80 -7.91 -18.73 8.40
C ASP A 80 -8.97 -17.72 7.97
N LYS A 81 -9.60 -17.90 6.80
CA LYS A 81 -10.54 -16.91 6.24
C LYS A 81 -11.69 -16.56 7.19
N GLU A 82 -12.15 -17.52 7.99
CA GLU A 82 -13.20 -17.31 8.99
C GLU A 82 -12.75 -16.41 10.16
N GLN A 83 -11.45 -16.22 10.33
CA GLN A 83 -10.84 -15.37 11.35
C GLN A 83 -10.50 -13.96 10.83
N TRP A 84 -10.57 -13.75 9.51
CA TRP A 84 -10.42 -12.43 8.92
C TRP A 84 -11.67 -11.59 9.14
N GLY A 85 -11.52 -10.27 9.08
CA GLY A 85 -12.62 -9.34 9.36
C GLY A 85 -12.58 -8.08 8.51
N ALA A 86 -13.56 -7.22 8.77
CA ALA A 86 -13.61 -5.90 8.17
C ALA A 86 -13.02 -4.87 9.15
N GLY A 87 -12.09 -4.04 8.68
CA GLY A 87 -11.79 -2.78 9.35
C GLY A 87 -12.86 -1.73 9.04
N TYR A 88 -12.74 -0.53 9.62
CA TYR A 88 -13.65 0.59 9.29
C TYR A 88 -13.66 0.97 7.80
N GLY A 89 -12.62 0.60 7.05
CA GLY A 89 -12.55 0.85 5.61
C GLY A 89 -13.26 -0.21 4.77
N GLY A 90 -13.59 -1.38 5.33
CA GLY A 90 -14.00 -2.56 4.58
C GLY A 90 -13.10 -3.77 4.84
N ALA A 91 -13.47 -4.94 4.31
CA ALA A 91 -12.70 -6.18 4.39
C ALA A 91 -11.72 -6.26 3.21
N ALA A 92 -10.59 -5.55 3.33
CA ALA A 92 -9.71 -5.25 2.20
C ALA A 92 -8.44 -6.11 2.19
N ALA A 93 -8.15 -6.77 1.07
CA ALA A 93 -6.77 -7.06 0.66
C ALA A 93 -6.27 -5.87 -0.17
N HIS A 94 -5.14 -5.25 0.21
CA HIS A 94 -4.76 -3.95 -0.38
C HIS A 94 -3.27 -3.75 -0.66
N SER A 95 -2.38 -4.56 -0.10
CA SER A 95 -0.94 -4.48 -0.41
C SER A 95 -0.49 -5.81 -0.97
N VAL A 96 -0.67 -6.02 -2.29
CA VAL A 96 -0.13 -7.20 -2.96
C VAL A 96 1.25 -6.84 -3.48
N LEU A 97 2.28 -7.46 -2.90
CA LEU A 97 3.68 -7.08 -3.03
C LEU A 97 4.51 -8.29 -3.50
N PRO A 98 4.54 -8.56 -4.82
CA PRO A 98 5.44 -9.56 -5.38
C PRO A 98 6.91 -9.17 -5.13
N SER A 99 7.78 -10.17 -4.98
CA SER A 99 9.21 -9.93 -4.77
C SER A 99 9.91 -9.75 -6.12
N PRO A 100 10.70 -8.67 -6.30
CA PRO A 100 11.53 -8.52 -7.50
C PRO A 100 12.70 -9.52 -7.52
N ALA A 101 13.10 -10.07 -6.38
CA ALA A 101 14.24 -10.99 -6.27
C ALA A 101 13.86 -12.48 -6.37
N ASP A 102 12.58 -12.80 -6.17
CA ASP A 102 12.08 -14.16 -6.21
C ASP A 102 10.64 -14.18 -6.77
N PRO A 103 10.42 -14.69 -8.01
CA PRO A 103 9.10 -14.67 -8.64
C PRO A 103 8.05 -15.52 -7.92
N ASP A 104 8.46 -16.46 -7.06
CA ASP A 104 7.54 -17.31 -6.30
C ASP A 104 7.10 -16.65 -4.98
N THR A 105 7.81 -15.61 -4.53
CA THR A 105 7.50 -14.91 -3.28
C THR A 105 6.54 -13.73 -3.51
N VAL A 106 5.38 -13.77 -2.87
CA VAL A 106 4.38 -12.69 -2.88
C VAL A 106 3.86 -12.45 -1.47
N HIS A 107 3.76 -11.18 -1.09
CA HIS A 107 3.15 -10.78 0.19
C HIS A 107 1.80 -10.11 -0.04
N VAL A 108 0.88 -10.30 0.89
CA VAL A 108 -0.43 -9.63 0.90
C VAL A 108 -0.68 -9.06 2.28
N ALA A 109 -0.97 -7.77 2.40
CA ALA A 109 -1.48 -7.20 3.64
C ALA A 109 -3.00 -6.96 3.58
N MET A 110 -3.67 -7.27 4.69
CA MET A 110 -5.12 -7.27 4.81
C MET A 110 -5.59 -6.45 6.03
N SER A 111 -6.72 -5.78 5.89
CA SER A 111 -7.40 -5.03 6.94
C SER A 111 -8.83 -5.57 7.08
N THR A 112 -9.13 -6.54 7.96
CA THR A 112 -8.26 -7.18 8.96
C THR A 112 -7.98 -8.65 8.64
N GLY A 113 -6.77 -9.10 8.95
CA GLY A 113 -6.29 -10.45 8.70
C GLY A 113 -4.77 -10.54 8.86
N GLY A 114 -4.08 -9.43 8.58
CA GLY A 114 -2.64 -9.30 8.76
C GLY A 114 -1.87 -9.44 7.45
N VAL A 115 -0.59 -9.80 7.55
CA VAL A 115 0.29 -10.12 6.42
C VAL A 115 0.28 -11.62 6.17
N TYR A 116 0.13 -11.99 4.90
CA TYR A 116 0.31 -13.36 4.42
C TYR A 116 1.44 -13.38 3.39
N ARG A 117 2.18 -14.48 3.35
CA ARG A 117 3.24 -14.72 2.36
C ARG A 117 2.98 -16.03 1.63
N SER A 118 3.13 -15.99 0.32
CA SER A 118 3.35 -17.17 -0.52
C SER A 118 4.82 -17.23 -0.92
N THR A 119 5.35 -18.44 -1.07
CA THR A 119 6.69 -18.73 -1.61
C THR A 119 6.61 -19.75 -2.75
N ASP A 120 5.45 -19.85 -3.39
CA ASP A 120 5.14 -20.81 -4.47
C ASP A 120 4.23 -20.18 -5.55
N GLY A 121 4.34 -18.86 -5.74
CA GLY A 121 3.62 -18.11 -6.77
C GLY A 121 2.12 -17.92 -6.48
N GLY A 122 1.71 -18.08 -5.22
CA GLY A 122 0.34 -17.97 -4.75
C GLY A 122 -0.42 -19.30 -4.65
N GLN A 123 0.26 -20.45 -4.73
CA GLN A 123 -0.38 -21.77 -4.60
C GLN A 123 -0.68 -22.14 -3.14
N SER A 124 0.06 -21.58 -2.19
CA SER A 124 -0.22 -21.63 -0.76
C SER A 124 0.19 -20.33 -0.08
N TRP A 125 -0.39 -20.07 1.09
CA TRP A 125 -0.17 -18.86 1.86
C TRP A 125 0.07 -19.22 3.33
N THR A 126 0.88 -18.41 4.01
CA THR A 126 1.13 -18.56 5.46
C THR A 126 1.02 -17.19 6.11
N ALA A 127 0.37 -17.13 7.28
CA ALA A 127 0.32 -15.94 8.10
C ALA A 127 1.72 -15.52 8.58
N ARG A 128 2.00 -14.23 8.56
CA ARG A 128 3.31 -13.62 8.83
C ARG A 128 3.15 -12.39 9.72
N ASN A 129 2.54 -12.61 10.89
CA ASN A 129 2.12 -11.54 11.80
C ASN A 129 2.89 -11.49 13.12
N HIS A 130 3.85 -12.40 13.33
CA HIS A 130 4.55 -12.48 14.61
C HIS A 130 5.27 -11.16 14.92
N GLY A 131 4.93 -10.55 16.06
CA GLY A 131 5.44 -9.25 16.48
C GLY A 131 4.57 -8.04 16.09
N ILE A 132 3.57 -8.22 15.22
CA ILE A 132 2.58 -7.19 14.92
C ILE A 132 1.40 -7.31 15.90
N SER A 133 1.13 -6.22 16.63
CA SER A 133 0.04 -6.20 17.60
C SER A 133 -1.33 -5.98 16.93
N ALA A 134 -2.37 -6.60 17.52
CA ALA A 134 -3.77 -6.33 17.28
C ALA A 134 -4.44 -5.86 18.59
N TYR A 135 -4.08 -4.68 19.09
CA TYR A 135 -4.52 -4.15 20.39
C TYR A 135 -6.06 -4.12 20.60
N PHE A 136 -6.83 -4.12 19.51
CA PHE A 136 -8.29 -4.14 19.53
C PHE A 136 -8.89 -5.54 19.76
N MET A 137 -8.06 -6.59 19.79
CA MET A 137 -8.46 -7.97 20.07
C MET A 137 -8.20 -8.36 21.54
N PRO A 138 -8.89 -9.40 22.07
CA PRO A 138 -8.68 -9.86 23.45
C PRO A 138 -7.24 -10.31 23.73
N ASP A 139 -6.62 -11.04 22.78
CA ASP A 139 -5.18 -11.25 22.74
C ASP A 139 -4.58 -10.16 21.84
N PRO A 140 -3.70 -9.28 22.34
CA PRO A 140 -3.09 -8.24 21.54
C PRO A 140 -2.00 -8.76 20.59
N ASN A 141 -1.61 -10.04 20.65
CA ASN A 141 -0.63 -10.66 19.75
C ASN A 141 -1.15 -11.97 19.13
N PRO A 142 -2.31 -11.95 18.44
CA PRO A 142 -2.87 -13.15 17.83
C PRO A 142 -2.03 -13.57 16.60
N GLU A 143 -2.17 -14.82 16.15
CA GLU A 143 -1.53 -15.28 14.92
C GLU A 143 -2.09 -14.60 13.66
N VAL A 144 -3.38 -14.23 13.69
CA VAL A 144 -4.13 -13.62 12.59
C VAL A 144 -5.08 -12.54 13.10
N GLY A 145 -5.51 -11.64 12.22
CA GLY A 145 -6.52 -10.62 12.53
C GLY A 145 -5.97 -9.20 12.71
N GLN A 146 -4.67 -8.99 12.54
CA GLN A 146 -4.04 -7.68 12.51
C GLN A 146 -4.67 -6.79 11.42
N CYS A 147 -4.70 -5.48 11.67
CA CYS A 147 -5.24 -4.50 10.74
C CYS A 147 -4.08 -3.72 10.09
N VAL A 148 -3.31 -4.42 9.25
CA VAL A 148 -2.14 -3.84 8.59
C VAL A 148 -2.63 -2.87 7.52
N HIS A 149 -2.16 -1.62 7.57
CA HIS A 149 -2.58 -0.55 6.66
C HIS A 149 -1.75 -0.46 5.40
N LYS A 150 -0.44 -0.75 5.45
CA LYS A 150 0.42 -0.78 4.26
C LYS A 150 1.70 -1.53 4.56
N ILE A 151 2.20 -2.31 3.60
CA ILE A 151 3.57 -2.83 3.61
C ILE A 151 4.37 -2.28 2.42
N ALA A 152 5.69 -2.12 2.60
CA ALA A 152 6.62 -1.70 1.57
C ALA A 152 7.95 -2.46 1.71
N ARG A 153 8.63 -2.73 0.58
CA ARG A 153 9.88 -3.50 0.54
C ARG A 153 11.09 -2.59 0.43
N ASP A 154 12.15 -2.93 1.14
CA ASP A 154 13.43 -2.27 0.99
C ASP A 154 14.01 -2.53 -0.41
N PRO A 155 14.53 -1.50 -1.11
CA PRO A 155 15.00 -1.64 -2.49
C PRO A 155 16.29 -2.47 -2.62
N GLY A 156 17.16 -2.47 -1.61
CA GLY A 156 18.46 -3.14 -1.65
C GLY A 156 18.54 -4.41 -0.81
N LYS A 157 17.53 -4.67 0.02
CA LYS A 157 17.40 -5.86 0.87
C LYS A 157 16.00 -6.45 0.68
N PRO A 158 15.78 -7.31 -0.33
CA PRO A 158 14.44 -7.76 -0.66
C PRO A 158 13.74 -8.47 0.52
N ASP A 159 14.45 -9.13 1.42
CA ASP A 159 13.83 -9.75 2.62
C ASP A 159 13.44 -8.74 3.72
N THR A 160 13.86 -7.48 3.61
CA THR A 160 13.47 -6.41 4.53
C THR A 160 12.15 -5.77 4.09
N LEU A 161 11.17 -5.76 4.99
CA LEU A 161 9.85 -5.16 4.80
C LEU A 161 9.56 -4.17 5.93
N PHE A 162 8.85 -3.10 5.59
CA PHE A 162 8.30 -2.13 6.53
C PHE A 162 6.78 -2.22 6.51
N ALA A 163 6.15 -1.98 7.66
CA ALA A 163 4.69 -2.00 7.78
C ALA A 163 4.17 -0.83 8.61
N GLN A 164 3.15 -0.15 8.12
CA GLN A 164 2.26 0.66 8.95
C GLN A 164 1.06 -0.21 9.32
N ASN A 165 0.86 -0.46 10.61
CA ASN A 165 -0.31 -1.16 11.15
C ASN A 165 -1.37 -0.16 11.64
N HIS A 166 -2.52 -0.64 12.11
CA HIS A 166 -3.49 0.19 12.82
C HIS A 166 -2.80 0.91 13.98
N HIS A 167 -2.15 0.17 14.87
CA HIS A 167 -1.25 0.74 15.86
C HIS A 167 0.12 0.08 15.72
N GLY A 168 1.15 0.90 15.53
CA GLY A 168 2.51 0.46 15.37
C GLY A 168 3.04 0.66 13.95
N VAL A 169 4.32 0.98 13.91
CA VAL A 169 5.14 0.98 12.69
C VAL A 169 6.19 -0.10 12.91
N TYR A 170 6.30 -1.03 11.96
CA TYR A 170 7.10 -2.23 12.13
C TYR A 170 8.10 -2.41 10.98
N ARG A 171 9.13 -3.21 11.26
CA ARG A 171 10.08 -3.72 10.26
C ARG A 171 10.30 -5.21 10.48
N SER A 172 10.47 -5.95 9.40
CA SER A 172 11.00 -7.30 9.37
C SER A 172 12.28 -7.30 8.52
N ASP A 173 13.26 -8.10 8.91
CA ASP A 173 14.50 -8.34 8.14
C ASP A 173 14.61 -9.78 7.63
N ASP A 174 13.56 -10.57 7.81
CA ASP A 174 13.49 -12.01 7.57
C ASP A 174 12.22 -12.37 6.78
N ASN A 175 11.90 -11.56 5.77
CA ASN A 175 10.82 -11.79 4.81
C ASN A 175 9.45 -11.95 5.49
N ALA A 176 9.16 -11.07 6.47
CA ALA A 176 7.96 -11.06 7.31
C ALA A 176 7.84 -12.20 8.34
N ASP A 177 8.87 -13.03 8.56
CA ASP A 177 8.78 -14.07 9.59
C ASP A 177 8.67 -13.48 11.00
N ASN A 178 9.39 -12.39 11.30
CA ASN A 178 9.30 -11.66 12.55
C ASN A 178 9.29 -10.14 12.32
N TRP A 179 8.40 -9.45 13.01
CA TRP A 179 8.29 -8.00 12.98
C TRP A 179 8.74 -7.38 14.31
N VAL A 180 9.50 -6.30 14.23
CA VAL A 180 9.89 -5.48 15.37
C VAL A 180 9.29 -4.08 15.23
N SER A 181 8.81 -3.52 16.33
CA SER A 181 8.35 -2.14 16.34
C SER A 181 9.53 -1.20 16.11
N ILE A 182 9.32 -0.23 15.23
CA ILE A 182 10.21 0.88 14.91
C ILE A 182 9.51 2.23 15.09
N ALA A 183 8.45 2.27 15.90
CA ALA A 183 7.65 3.48 16.12
C ALA A 183 8.32 4.49 17.08
N ASP A 184 9.38 4.08 17.78
CA ASP A 184 10.08 4.93 18.75
C ASP A 184 10.60 6.22 18.10
N GLY A 185 10.23 7.37 18.68
CA GLY A 185 10.57 8.69 18.17
C GLY A 185 9.53 9.32 17.24
N LEU A 186 8.51 8.57 16.80
CA LEU A 186 7.34 9.16 16.13
C LEU A 186 6.41 9.86 17.13
N PRO A 187 5.67 10.90 16.70
CA PRO A 187 4.71 11.57 17.57
C PRO A 187 3.51 10.68 17.92
N THR A 188 3.15 9.75 17.04
CA THR A 188 2.13 8.71 17.20
C THR A 188 2.51 7.49 16.36
N ASP A 189 1.97 6.32 16.70
CA ASP A 189 2.20 5.07 15.99
C ASP A 189 1.04 4.68 15.03
N PHE A 190 0.05 5.58 14.89
CA PHE A 190 -1.11 5.42 14.03
C PHE A 190 -0.92 6.22 12.72
N GLY A 191 -1.25 5.60 11.60
CA GLY A 191 -1.09 6.18 10.27
C GLY A 191 -1.57 5.21 9.21
N PHE A 192 -1.58 5.61 7.94
CA PHE A 192 -1.92 4.72 6.82
C PHE A 192 -0.77 4.50 5.85
N VAL A 193 0.11 5.48 5.72
CA VAL A 193 1.16 5.51 4.70
C VAL A 193 2.40 4.77 5.19
N MET A 194 2.96 3.93 4.31
CA MET A 194 4.31 3.39 4.42
C MET A 194 4.94 3.41 3.03
N LEU A 195 6.05 4.13 2.86
CA LEU A 195 6.80 4.24 1.62
C LEU A 195 8.26 3.86 1.89
N THR A 196 8.92 3.24 0.92
CA THR A 196 10.38 2.99 0.94
C THR A 196 11.05 3.74 -0.19
N HIS A 197 12.31 4.13 -0.01
CA HIS A 197 13.08 4.78 -1.07
C HIS A 197 13.23 3.81 -2.25
N PRO A 198 13.19 4.27 -3.52
CA PRO A 198 13.39 3.40 -4.68
C PRO A 198 14.80 2.77 -4.80
N ARG A 199 15.78 3.17 -3.96
CA ARG A 199 17.21 2.89 -4.16
C ARG A 199 18.00 2.79 -2.85
N THR A 200 17.71 3.64 -1.88
CA THR A 200 18.45 3.71 -0.62
C THR A 200 17.84 2.80 0.44
N SER A 201 18.50 1.68 0.73
CA SER A 201 18.07 0.79 1.83
C SER A 201 17.99 1.50 3.18
N GLY A 202 17.05 1.07 4.02
CA GLY A 202 16.80 1.65 5.33
C GLY A 202 16.09 3.01 5.28
N THR A 203 15.79 3.55 4.09
CA THR A 203 15.08 4.81 3.96
C THR A 203 13.59 4.57 3.72
N ALA A 204 12.76 5.10 4.62
CA ALA A 204 11.31 4.96 4.56
C ALA A 204 10.60 6.20 5.11
N TRP A 205 9.36 6.41 4.66
CA TRP A 205 8.50 7.51 5.10
C TRP A 205 7.15 7.02 5.61
N VAL A 206 6.65 7.69 6.64
CA VAL A 206 5.29 7.56 7.17
C VAL A 206 4.64 8.93 7.30
N VAL A 207 3.30 8.97 7.36
CA VAL A 207 2.54 10.19 7.65
C VAL A 207 1.65 9.92 8.87
N PRO A 208 2.15 10.20 10.09
CA PRO A 208 1.44 9.90 11.32
C PRO A 208 0.19 10.77 11.50
N ILE A 209 -0.86 10.17 12.06
CA ILE A 209 -2.10 10.82 12.50
C ILE A 209 -2.45 10.31 13.90
N LYS A 210 -3.37 10.98 14.62
CA LYS A 210 -3.50 10.79 16.08
C LYS A 210 -3.97 9.39 16.47
N ALA A 211 -5.13 8.97 15.97
CA ALA A 211 -5.70 7.66 16.27
C ALA A 211 -6.82 7.31 15.27
N ASP A 212 -7.36 6.10 15.39
CA ASP A 212 -8.51 5.62 14.61
C ASP A 212 -9.76 6.48 14.81
N GLY A 213 -10.02 6.90 16.05
CA GLY A 213 -11.14 7.77 16.45
C GLY A 213 -10.90 9.27 16.21
N GLU A 214 -9.67 9.66 15.88
CA GLU A 214 -9.29 11.06 15.63
C GLU A 214 -8.27 11.12 14.47
N ARG A 215 -8.76 10.92 13.24
CA ARG A 215 -7.92 10.81 12.03
C ARG A 215 -7.45 12.17 11.50
N ILE A 216 -6.74 12.89 12.34
CA ILE A 216 -6.12 14.19 12.03
C ILE A 216 -4.62 14.12 12.36
N PRO A 217 -3.77 14.97 11.75
CA PRO A 217 -2.37 15.09 12.14
C PRO A 217 -2.20 15.42 13.63
N PRO A 218 -1.12 14.95 14.30
CA PRO A 218 -0.82 15.32 15.68
C PRO A 218 -0.81 16.84 15.84
N GLU A 219 -1.58 17.33 16.82
CA GLU A 219 -1.76 18.76 17.09
C GLU A 219 -2.29 19.57 15.88
N GLY A 220 -2.83 18.92 14.84
CA GLY A 220 -3.24 19.57 13.60
C GLY A 220 -2.06 20.06 12.75
N HIS A 221 -0.86 19.51 12.95
CA HIS A 221 0.36 19.88 12.23
C HIS A 221 0.81 18.73 11.32
N LEU A 222 0.38 18.75 10.07
CA LEU A 222 0.79 17.75 9.08
C LEU A 222 2.31 17.71 8.92
N ALA A 223 2.86 16.50 8.92
CA ALA A 223 4.26 16.26 8.64
C ALA A 223 4.47 14.84 8.11
N VAL A 224 5.40 14.72 7.18
CA VAL A 224 5.99 13.43 6.81
C VAL A 224 7.12 13.13 7.79
N HIS A 225 7.30 11.87 8.18
CA HIS A 225 8.43 11.45 8.98
C HIS A 225 9.28 10.47 8.18
N ARG A 226 10.58 10.74 8.09
CA ARG A 226 11.54 9.91 7.36
C ARG A 226 12.51 9.23 8.31
N THR A 227 12.76 7.95 8.12
CA THR A 227 13.94 7.26 8.64
C THR A 227 14.94 7.05 7.51
N ASN A 228 16.24 7.06 7.83
CA ASN A 228 17.34 6.70 6.92
C ASN A 228 18.17 5.51 7.48
N ASP A 229 17.75 4.95 8.61
CA ASP A 229 18.48 3.93 9.37
C ASP A 229 17.61 2.69 9.67
N GLY A 230 16.56 2.51 8.87
CA GLY A 230 15.64 1.37 8.98
C GLY A 230 14.77 1.43 10.23
N GLY A 231 14.43 2.63 10.69
CA GLY A 231 13.49 2.89 11.78
C GLY A 231 14.13 3.06 13.16
N ALA A 232 15.46 3.16 13.25
CA ALA A 232 16.13 3.43 14.53
C ALA A 232 15.98 4.90 14.96
N SER A 233 15.81 5.82 14.01
CA SER A 233 15.44 7.21 14.26
C SER A 233 14.55 7.77 13.15
N TRP A 234 13.79 8.81 13.52
CA TRP A 234 12.85 9.50 12.62
C TRP A 234 13.12 11.01 12.60
N THR A 235 13.09 11.58 11.39
CA THR A 235 13.19 13.01 11.15
C THR A 235 11.83 13.54 10.70
N ARG A 236 11.31 14.53 11.42
CA ARG A 236 10.07 15.25 11.04
C ARG A 236 10.34 16.21 9.89
N LEU A 237 9.56 16.10 8.82
CA LEU A 237 9.64 16.91 7.61
C LEU A 237 8.32 17.66 7.41
N SER A 238 8.36 18.99 7.50
CA SER A 238 7.15 19.82 7.36
C SER A 238 7.38 21.15 6.64
N THR A 239 8.57 21.38 6.07
CA THR A 239 8.85 22.63 5.37
C THR A 239 7.94 22.74 4.14
N GLY A 240 7.22 23.85 4.01
CA GLY A 240 6.28 24.09 2.91
C GLY A 240 4.90 23.44 3.08
N LEU A 241 4.65 22.71 4.17
CA LEU A 241 3.32 22.24 4.55
C LEU A 241 2.55 23.33 5.32
N PRO A 242 1.20 23.31 5.33
CA PRO A 242 0.40 24.31 6.01
C PRO A 242 0.59 24.26 7.54
N ASP A 243 0.45 25.43 8.18
CA ASP A 243 0.52 25.54 9.64
C ASP A 243 -0.56 24.69 10.35
N ARG A 244 -1.73 24.52 9.72
CA ARG A 244 -2.83 23.70 10.23
C ARG A 244 -3.43 22.83 9.13
N GLU A 245 -3.63 21.57 9.45
CA GLU A 245 -4.28 20.57 8.62
C GLU A 245 -5.04 19.57 9.52
N PHE A 246 -6.24 19.20 9.11
CA PHE A 246 -7.12 18.30 9.85
C PHE A 246 -7.59 17.10 9.00
N ASN A 247 -7.04 16.94 7.80
CA ASN A 247 -7.34 15.82 6.92
C ASN A 247 -6.25 14.75 7.00
N ALA A 248 -6.67 13.49 6.97
CA ALA A 248 -5.76 12.35 6.89
C ALA A 248 -5.18 12.18 5.48
N VAL A 249 -4.05 11.49 5.41
CA VAL A 249 -3.47 10.92 4.19
C VAL A 249 -3.73 9.41 4.23
N LEU A 250 -4.38 8.87 3.20
CA LEU A 250 -4.73 7.44 3.11
C LEU A 250 -3.57 6.61 2.54
N ARG A 251 -3.70 5.28 2.69
CA ARG A 251 -2.70 4.24 2.36
C ARG A 251 -2.01 4.46 1.02
N ASP A 252 -2.82 4.60 -0.03
CA ASP A 252 -2.38 4.75 -1.42
C ASP A 252 -2.41 6.19 -1.90
N ALA A 253 -2.81 7.14 -1.04
CA ALA A 253 -2.77 8.58 -1.32
C ALA A 253 -1.35 9.16 -1.18
N ALA A 254 -0.32 8.33 -1.28
CA ALA A 254 1.07 8.75 -1.26
C ALA A 254 1.93 7.85 -2.16
N ALA A 255 2.98 8.41 -2.72
CA ALA A 255 3.90 7.72 -3.63
C ALA A 255 5.31 8.33 -3.57
N VAL A 256 6.28 7.57 -4.06
CA VAL A 256 7.62 8.03 -4.40
C VAL A 256 7.86 7.79 -5.89
N ASP A 257 8.66 8.64 -6.52
CA ASP A 257 9.14 8.39 -7.88
C ASP A 257 10.56 7.80 -7.88
N THR A 258 11.15 7.67 -9.07
CA THR A 258 12.52 7.20 -9.28
C THR A 258 13.50 8.29 -9.72
N ALA A 259 13.13 9.57 -9.68
CA ALA A 259 14.02 10.69 -10.01
C ALA A 259 15.20 10.80 -9.03
N GLU A 260 16.23 11.59 -9.36
CA GLU A 260 17.35 11.87 -8.45
C GLU A 260 17.53 13.38 -8.19
N PRO A 261 17.28 13.87 -6.96
CA PRO A 261 16.76 13.15 -5.78
C PRO A 261 15.34 12.57 -5.97
N ALA A 262 14.98 11.55 -5.18
CA ALA A 262 13.65 10.94 -5.25
C ALA A 262 12.55 11.93 -4.83
N GLY A 263 11.49 11.98 -5.62
CA GLY A 263 10.28 12.73 -5.31
C GLY A 263 9.42 12.02 -4.26
N VAL A 264 8.77 12.79 -3.38
CA VAL A 264 7.81 12.30 -2.38
C VAL A 264 6.50 13.06 -2.54
N TYR A 265 5.40 12.34 -2.74
CA TYR A 265 4.10 12.90 -3.07
C TYR A 265 3.04 12.36 -2.12
N PHE A 266 2.09 13.20 -1.73
CA PHE A 266 0.92 12.73 -1.01
C PHE A 266 -0.30 13.65 -1.20
N GLY A 267 -1.49 13.08 -1.03
CA GLY A 267 -2.77 13.75 -1.10
C GLY A 267 -3.55 13.62 0.21
N THR A 268 -4.24 14.68 0.60
CA THR A 268 -5.08 14.69 1.79
C THR A 268 -6.54 14.41 1.42
N ARG A 269 -7.31 13.92 2.38
CA ARG A 269 -8.77 13.76 2.22
C ARG A 269 -9.51 15.09 2.01
N GLY A 270 -8.84 16.21 2.24
CA GLY A 270 -9.35 17.56 2.02
C GLY A 270 -9.19 18.06 0.59
N GLY A 271 -8.56 17.28 -0.29
CA GLY A 271 -8.43 17.64 -1.72
C GLY A 271 -7.15 18.36 -2.10
N SER A 272 -6.14 18.42 -1.21
CA SER A 272 -4.82 18.97 -1.49
C SER A 272 -3.83 17.87 -1.86
N VAL A 273 -2.92 18.15 -2.79
CA VAL A 273 -1.80 17.28 -3.17
C VAL A 273 -0.50 18.06 -3.02
N TYR A 274 0.46 17.46 -2.31
CA TYR A 274 1.77 18.02 -2.06
C TYR A 274 2.83 17.17 -2.75
N ALA A 275 3.87 17.84 -3.24
CA ALA A 275 5.03 17.24 -3.87
C ALA A 275 6.31 17.81 -3.27
N SER A 276 7.30 16.94 -3.09
CA SER A 276 8.70 17.27 -2.83
C SER A 276 9.54 16.62 -3.93
N ALA A 277 10.54 17.34 -4.43
CA ALA A 277 11.54 16.83 -5.38
C ALA A 277 12.91 16.62 -4.72
N ASP A 278 12.93 16.54 -3.38
CA ASP A 278 14.13 16.50 -2.56
C ASP A 278 13.95 15.57 -1.35
N GLU A 279 13.39 14.37 -1.59
CA GLU A 279 13.20 13.32 -0.57
C GLU A 279 12.33 13.71 0.64
N GLY A 280 11.44 14.68 0.44
CA GLY A 280 10.55 15.22 1.45
C GLY A 280 11.11 16.40 2.25
N ASN A 281 12.27 16.96 1.91
CA ASN A 281 12.85 18.06 2.69
C ASN A 281 12.01 19.36 2.57
N VAL A 282 11.50 19.66 1.37
CA VAL A 282 10.59 20.79 1.11
C VAL A 282 9.41 20.33 0.26
N PHE A 283 8.20 20.63 0.73
CA PHE A 283 6.96 20.36 0.01
C PHE A 283 6.39 21.63 -0.63
N VAL A 284 5.69 21.44 -1.75
CA VAL A 284 4.88 22.45 -2.43
C VAL A 284 3.49 21.86 -2.71
N GLU A 285 2.43 22.62 -2.49
CA GLU A 285 1.08 22.23 -2.92
C GLU A 285 0.99 22.36 -4.46
N VAL A 286 0.75 21.24 -5.14
CA VAL A 286 0.70 21.15 -6.61
C VAL A 286 -0.73 21.06 -7.14
N ALA A 287 -1.69 20.67 -6.29
CA ALA A 287 -3.11 20.71 -6.60
C ALA A 287 -3.93 20.94 -5.31
N SER A 288 -5.08 21.59 -5.43
CA SER A 288 -6.01 21.84 -4.32
C SER A 288 -7.46 21.82 -4.80
N HIS A 289 -8.40 21.76 -3.86
CA HIS A 289 -9.84 21.73 -4.12
C HIS A 289 -10.30 20.53 -4.96
N LEU A 290 -9.56 19.42 -4.90
CA LEU A 290 -10.01 18.15 -5.43
C LEU A 290 -11.08 17.54 -4.50
N PRO A 291 -11.83 16.54 -4.97
CA PRO A 291 -12.48 15.59 -4.07
C PRO A 291 -11.45 14.88 -3.18
N ASP A 292 -11.95 14.05 -2.26
CA ASP A 292 -11.14 13.19 -1.40
C ASP A 292 -10.06 12.43 -2.22
N VAL A 293 -8.78 12.70 -1.93
CA VAL A 293 -7.66 12.08 -2.64
C VAL A 293 -7.41 10.70 -2.05
N LEU A 294 -7.89 9.67 -2.76
CA LEU A 294 -7.75 8.28 -2.34
C LEU A 294 -6.45 7.62 -2.80
N CYS A 295 -5.88 8.11 -3.91
CA CYS A 295 -4.71 7.53 -4.55
C CYS A 295 -3.85 8.63 -5.17
N VAL A 296 -2.52 8.52 -5.00
CA VAL A 296 -1.52 9.30 -5.71
C VAL A 296 -0.52 8.32 -6.32
N ARG A 297 -0.16 8.53 -7.58
CA ARG A 297 0.89 7.79 -8.27
C ARG A 297 1.81 8.79 -8.97
N ALA A 298 3.09 8.51 -8.97
CA ALA A 298 4.10 9.28 -9.67
C ALA A 298 4.80 8.35 -10.68
N ALA A 299 5.02 8.85 -11.89
CA ALA A 299 5.73 8.16 -12.94
C ALA A 299 6.58 9.18 -13.70
N ALA A 300 7.80 8.80 -14.05
CA ALA A 300 8.60 9.55 -15.01
C ALA A 300 8.18 9.13 -16.42
N LEU A 301 7.88 10.10 -17.28
CA LEU A 301 7.67 9.85 -18.70
C LEU A 301 9.01 10.04 -19.39
N ASP A 302 9.60 8.97 -19.92
CA ASP A 302 10.74 9.11 -20.82
C ASP A 302 10.25 9.83 -22.08
N GLY A 303 10.89 10.94 -22.44
CA GLY A 303 10.50 11.85 -23.54
C GLY A 303 10.57 11.27 -24.96
N ALA A 304 10.51 9.95 -25.12
CA ALA A 304 10.52 9.27 -26.41
C ALA A 304 9.12 9.19 -27.09
N HIS A 305 8.05 9.61 -26.41
CA HIS A 305 6.68 9.52 -26.96
C HIS A 305 6.20 10.73 -27.77
N ASP A 306 7.00 11.79 -27.92
CA ASP A 306 6.65 12.96 -28.75
C ASP A 306 6.88 12.76 -30.28
N ALA A 307 7.01 11.52 -30.75
CA ALA A 307 7.22 11.22 -32.18
C ALA A 307 6.32 10.11 -32.71
N ALA A 308 5.00 10.29 -32.62
CA ALA A 308 4.06 9.68 -33.55
C ALA A 308 2.90 10.66 -33.78
N GLY A 309 3.05 11.50 -34.81
CA GLY A 309 1.93 12.22 -35.42
C GLY A 309 1.21 11.38 -36.46
#